data_AF-A0A6C0BEY6-F1
#
_entry.id   AF-A0A6C0BEY6-F1
#
_cell.length_a   1.000
_cell.length_b   1.000
_cell.length_c   1.000
_cell.angle_alpha   90.00
_cell.angle_beta   90.00
_cell.angle_gamma   90.00
#
_symmetry.space_group_name_H-M   'P 1'
#
loop_
_entity.id
_entity.type
_entity.pdbx_description
1 polymer ?
#
loop_
_entity_poly.entity_id
_entity_poly.type
_entity_poly.pdbx_seq_one_letter_code
_entity_poly.pdbx_strand_id
1 'polypeptide(L)'
;MYCSPSHAKYVKKGTCYSDNELKTIADEINMIEKHNVIPKRSKKTRENIQKYFAKQCSDKEYCWLNQLSYTTRQKLESAFRPRKPSSWYKNRKTWLNTDDINFVMIQYQHLYKDYQFLGVHPIDFAKRYNGYCIGNNLCDFNITSQLASKKYRFGLVLNLDKHDEPGSHWVALYCNLNPRKKNFGVYYYDSVAMEPGVEVKSFMDKICAQVKQVYHPKVASRFSRKYNTIQRQFKNTECGMFCLVFQTQCMKNIDFDEICQRMKYDDDVNKIRDVLFSPR
;
A
#
# COMPACT_ATOMS: atom_id res chain seq x y z
N MET A 1 -14.31 -7.27 10.90
CA MET A 1 -12.95 -7.86 10.93
C MET A 1 -12.05 -7.08 9.97
N TYR A 2 -10.86 -6.64 10.41
CA TYR A 2 -10.02 -5.67 9.68
C TYR A 2 -8.70 -6.28 9.18
N CYS A 3 -8.77 -7.47 8.57
CA CYS A 3 -7.57 -8.16 8.14
C CYS A 3 -6.88 -7.42 7.00
N SER A 4 -5.55 -7.50 6.98
CA SER A 4 -4.75 -6.99 5.88
C SER A 4 -5.05 -7.75 4.58
N PRO A 5 -4.75 -7.17 3.41
CA PRO A 5 -4.95 -7.84 2.13
C PRO A 5 -4.28 -9.21 2.03
N SER A 6 -3.08 -9.40 2.61
CA SER A 6 -2.37 -10.68 2.63
C SER A 6 -3.01 -11.74 3.53
N HIS A 7 -3.84 -11.31 4.49
CA HIS A 7 -4.55 -12.16 5.45
C HIS A 7 -6.03 -12.37 5.10
N ALA A 8 -6.51 -11.82 3.98
CA ALA A 8 -7.90 -11.95 3.54
C ALA A 8 -8.39 -13.40 3.43
N LYS A 9 -7.49 -14.36 3.15
CA LYS A 9 -7.82 -15.80 3.08
C LYS A 9 -8.24 -16.40 4.43
N TYR A 10 -7.79 -15.83 5.56
CA TYR A 10 -8.12 -16.32 6.91
C TYR A 10 -9.48 -15.84 7.39
N VAL A 11 -10.05 -14.80 6.76
CA VAL A 11 -11.40 -14.30 7.07
C VAL A 11 -12.45 -15.41 6.96
N LYS A 12 -12.31 -16.32 5.99
CA LYS A 12 -13.20 -17.50 5.84
C LYS A 12 -13.14 -18.47 7.02
N LYS A 13 -12.05 -18.43 7.80
CA LYS A 13 -11.87 -19.19 9.05
C LYS A 13 -12.30 -18.38 10.29
N GLY A 14 -12.85 -17.18 10.12
CA GLY A 14 -13.30 -16.34 11.23
C GLY A 14 -12.17 -15.65 12.01
N THR A 15 -10.98 -15.48 11.42
CA THR A 15 -9.85 -14.77 12.06
C THR A 15 -8.98 -14.01 11.06
N CYS A 16 -8.21 -13.04 11.52
CA CYS A 16 -7.14 -12.42 10.73
C CYS A 16 -5.78 -13.12 10.85
N TYR A 17 -5.62 -14.00 11.83
CA TYR A 17 -4.34 -14.66 12.08
C TYR A 17 -4.22 -15.98 11.33
N SER A 18 -3.02 -16.28 10.87
CA SER A 18 -2.62 -17.62 10.46
C SER A 18 -2.49 -18.55 11.66
N ASP A 19 -2.47 -19.86 11.39
CA ASP A 19 -2.31 -20.87 12.44
C ASP A 19 -0.98 -20.72 13.20
N ASN A 20 0.07 -20.19 12.55
CA ASN A 20 1.36 -19.94 13.21
C ASN A 20 1.33 -18.67 14.07
N GLU A 21 0.65 -17.62 13.62
CA GLU A 21 0.46 -16.40 14.41
C GLU A 21 -0.39 -16.67 15.66
N LEU A 22 -1.46 -17.48 15.54
CA LEU A 22 -2.24 -17.94 16.69
C LEU A 22 -1.38 -18.76 17.68
N LYS A 23 -0.45 -19.58 17.20
CA LYS A 23 0.52 -20.28 18.06
C LYS A 23 1.42 -19.30 18.79
N THR A 24 1.95 -18.28 18.10
CA THR A 24 2.77 -17.24 18.73
C THR A 24 2.03 -16.50 19.83
N ILE A 25 0.74 -16.19 19.64
CA ILE A 25 -0.09 -15.57 20.67
C ILE A 25 -0.29 -16.53 21.85
N ALA A 26 -0.62 -17.80 21.58
CA ALA A 26 -0.80 -18.80 22.62
C ALA A 26 0.51 -19.06 23.40
N ASP A 27 1.66 -19.05 22.73
CA ASP A 27 2.98 -19.17 23.35
C ASP A 27 3.18 -18.07 24.38
N GLU A 28 2.90 -16.81 24.03
CA GLU A 28 3.06 -15.69 24.95
C GLU A 28 2.10 -15.74 26.13
N ILE A 29 0.82 -16.05 25.90
CA ILE A 29 -0.16 -16.21 26.98
C ILE A 29 0.29 -17.31 27.95
N ASN A 30 0.78 -18.43 27.44
CA ASN A 30 1.22 -19.57 28.24
C ASN A 30 2.52 -19.32 29.03
N MET A 31 3.27 -18.26 28.73
CA MET A 31 4.38 -17.83 29.59
C MET A 31 3.88 -17.18 30.89
N ILE A 32 2.67 -16.62 30.87
CA ILE A 32 2.05 -15.93 31.99
C ILE A 32 1.08 -16.87 32.73
N GLU A 33 0.25 -17.59 31.97
CA GLU A 33 -0.79 -18.48 32.48
C GLU A 33 -0.25 -19.90 32.73
N LYS A 34 -0.10 -20.26 34.01
CA LYS A 34 0.44 -21.58 34.42
C LYS A 34 -0.62 -22.68 34.54
N HIS A 35 -1.88 -22.32 34.81
CA HIS A 35 -2.94 -23.28 35.11
C HIS A 35 -3.92 -23.50 33.95
N ASN A 36 -4.20 -22.45 33.16
CA ASN A 36 -5.16 -22.51 32.05
C ASN A 36 -4.44 -22.37 30.70
N VAL A 37 -3.50 -23.27 30.43
CA VAL A 37 -2.66 -23.24 29.23
C VAL A 37 -3.50 -23.41 27.97
N ILE A 38 -3.30 -22.52 26.99
CA ILE A 38 -3.93 -22.56 25.68
C ILE A 38 -3.25 -23.61 24.80
N PRO A 39 -3.96 -24.66 24.33
CA PRO A 39 -3.42 -25.62 23.39
C PRO A 39 -3.05 -24.97 22.05
N LYS A 40 -1.89 -25.31 21.50
CA LYS A 40 -1.29 -24.64 20.32
C LYS A 40 -1.64 -25.28 18.96
N ARG A 41 -2.21 -26.49 18.96
CA ARG A 41 -2.52 -27.27 17.75
C ARG A 41 -4.00 -27.68 17.67
N SER A 42 -4.86 -26.97 18.38
CA SER A 42 -6.28 -27.27 18.46
C SER A 42 -7.07 -26.37 17.52
N LYS A 43 -8.17 -26.89 16.96
CA LYS A 43 -9.18 -26.03 16.29
C LYS A 43 -9.72 -24.94 17.23
N LYS A 44 -9.62 -25.17 18.55
CA LYS A 44 -10.08 -24.25 19.60
C LYS A 44 -9.02 -23.22 20.04
N THR A 45 -7.80 -23.21 19.47
CA THR A 45 -6.74 -22.26 19.89
C THR A 45 -7.23 -20.81 19.79
N ARG A 46 -7.87 -20.45 18.68
CA ARG A 46 -8.46 -19.11 18.47
C ARG A 46 -9.55 -18.78 19.49
N GLU A 47 -10.45 -19.71 19.77
CA GLU A 47 -11.53 -19.53 20.75
C GLU A 47 -10.98 -19.34 22.17
N ASN A 48 -9.93 -20.06 22.54
CA ASN A 48 -9.31 -19.94 23.85
C ASN A 48 -8.57 -18.60 24.01
N ILE A 49 -7.86 -18.14 22.96
CA ILE A 49 -7.26 -16.79 22.94
C ILE A 49 -8.35 -15.72 23.05
N GLN A 50 -9.44 -15.89 22.30
CA GLN A 50 -10.59 -15.00 22.35
C GLN A 50 -11.21 -14.91 23.76
N LYS A 51 -11.33 -16.04 24.46
CA LYS A 51 -11.80 -16.07 25.85
C LYS A 51 -10.84 -15.35 26.80
N TYR A 52 -9.53 -15.58 26.63
CA TYR A 52 -8.50 -14.95 27.45
C TYR A 52 -8.54 -13.43 27.37
N PHE A 53 -8.67 -12.87 26.16
CA PHE A 53 -8.74 -11.41 25.94
C PHE A 53 -10.15 -10.82 26.00
N ALA A 54 -11.19 -11.61 26.28
CA ALA A 54 -12.59 -11.16 26.15
C ALA A 54 -12.89 -9.92 27.00
N LYS A 55 -12.33 -9.83 28.22
CA LYS A 55 -12.57 -8.72 29.14
C LYS A 55 -12.02 -7.39 28.60
N GLN A 56 -10.84 -7.40 28.00
CA GLN A 56 -10.15 -6.20 27.53
C GLN A 56 -10.52 -5.84 26.09
N CYS A 57 -10.81 -6.85 25.27
CA CYS A 57 -10.93 -6.69 23.82
C CYS A 57 -12.30 -7.06 23.26
N SER A 58 -13.25 -7.53 24.07
CA SER A 58 -14.51 -8.09 23.58
C SER A 58 -14.19 -9.13 22.49
N ASP A 59 -14.82 -9.03 21.32
CA ASP A 59 -14.69 -9.87 20.13
C ASP A 59 -13.69 -9.33 19.09
N LYS A 60 -12.90 -8.30 19.43
CA LYS A 60 -12.07 -7.56 18.48
C LYS A 60 -10.64 -8.09 18.43
N GLU A 61 -10.33 -8.96 17.47
CA GLU A 61 -8.98 -9.58 17.37
C GLU A 61 -7.84 -8.55 17.21
N TYR A 62 -8.07 -7.43 16.53
CA TYR A 62 -7.04 -6.39 16.38
C TYR A 62 -6.64 -5.74 17.72
N CYS A 63 -7.52 -5.79 18.73
CA CYS A 63 -7.22 -5.32 20.08
C CYS A 63 -6.25 -6.25 20.81
N TRP A 64 -6.17 -7.53 20.45
CA TRP A 64 -5.24 -8.48 21.09
C TRP A 64 -3.79 -8.00 20.95
N LEU A 65 -3.45 -7.36 19.83
CA LEU A 65 -2.14 -6.71 19.64
C LEU A 65 -1.76 -5.75 20.77
N ASN A 66 -2.73 -5.02 21.34
CA ASN A 66 -2.50 -4.09 22.45
C ASN A 66 -2.21 -4.79 23.78
N GLN A 67 -2.60 -6.07 23.92
CA GLN A 67 -2.40 -6.89 25.10
C GLN A 67 -1.09 -7.70 25.05
N LEU A 68 -0.43 -7.71 23.90
CA LEU A 68 0.82 -8.44 23.68
C LEU A 68 2.03 -7.53 23.87
N SER A 69 3.16 -8.15 24.20
CA SER A 69 4.48 -7.56 24.25
C SER A 69 4.81 -6.85 22.94
N TYR A 70 5.69 -5.83 23.02
CA TYR A 70 6.10 -5.07 21.85
C TYR A 70 6.68 -5.97 20.74
N THR A 71 7.55 -6.93 21.11
CA THR A 71 8.19 -7.85 20.18
C THR A 71 7.18 -8.74 19.45
N THR A 72 6.19 -9.29 20.16
CA THR A 72 5.17 -10.12 19.53
C THR A 72 4.21 -9.28 18.70
N ARG A 73 3.81 -8.10 19.19
CA ARG A 73 2.99 -7.15 18.44
C ARG A 73 3.59 -6.85 17.06
N GLN A 74 4.88 -6.52 16.99
CA GLN A 74 5.55 -6.23 15.71
C GLN A 74 5.48 -7.38 14.71
N LYS A 75 5.60 -8.63 15.18
CA LYS A 75 5.52 -9.82 14.30
C LYS A 75 4.11 -10.03 13.75
N LEU A 76 3.10 -9.58 14.49
CA LEU A 76 1.69 -9.88 14.24
C LEU A 76 0.90 -8.71 13.63
N GLU A 77 1.43 -7.49 13.68
CA GLU A 77 0.71 -6.28 13.24
C GLU A 77 0.31 -6.35 11.75
N SER A 78 1.12 -7.04 10.94
CA SER A 78 0.84 -7.25 9.51
C SER A 78 -0.40 -8.09 9.22
N ALA A 79 -1.00 -8.75 10.22
CA ALA A 79 -2.26 -9.47 10.08
C ALA A 79 -3.47 -8.53 9.86
N PHE A 80 -3.37 -7.26 10.29
CA PHE A 80 -4.45 -6.28 10.21
C PHE A 80 -4.08 -5.11 9.33
N ARG A 81 -5.10 -4.42 8.80
CA ARG A 81 -4.95 -3.13 8.12
C ARG A 81 -4.31 -2.10 9.04
N PRO A 82 -3.57 -1.10 8.51
CA PRO A 82 -2.99 -0.05 9.34
C PRO A 82 -4.06 0.66 10.16
N ARG A 83 -3.71 1.10 11.36
CA ARG A 83 -4.64 1.85 12.21
C ARG A 83 -4.94 3.19 11.57
N LYS A 84 -6.19 3.64 11.72
CA LYS A 84 -6.60 4.99 11.34
C LYS A 84 -5.69 6.03 12.01
N PRO A 85 -5.27 7.08 11.27
CA PRO A 85 -4.62 8.24 11.84
C PRO A 85 -5.43 8.81 13.01
N SER A 86 -4.77 9.23 14.09
CA SER A 86 -5.45 9.84 15.25
C SER A 86 -6.25 11.08 14.85
N SER A 87 -5.74 11.85 13.90
CA SER A 87 -6.40 13.06 13.38
C SER A 87 -7.80 12.76 12.83
N TRP A 88 -8.05 11.57 12.29
CA TRP A 88 -9.34 11.21 11.70
C TRP A 88 -10.47 11.05 12.71
N TYR A 89 -10.15 10.84 14.00
CA TYR A 89 -11.16 10.83 15.06
C TYR A 89 -11.64 12.23 15.41
N LYS A 90 -10.84 13.27 15.14
CA LYS A 90 -11.24 14.68 15.28
C LYS A 90 -11.84 15.20 13.99
N ASN A 91 -11.17 14.95 12.87
CA ASN A 91 -11.61 15.31 11.54
C ASN A 91 -11.29 14.19 10.57
N ARG A 92 -12.30 13.41 10.20
CA ARG A 92 -12.18 12.28 9.26
C ARG A 92 -11.53 12.65 7.93
N LYS A 93 -11.62 13.92 7.51
CA LYS A 93 -11.08 14.43 6.24
C LYS A 93 -9.66 14.97 6.38
N THR A 94 -8.96 14.80 7.50
CA THR A 94 -7.53 15.16 7.54
C THR A 94 -6.76 14.37 6.48
N TRP A 95 -5.78 15.02 5.85
CA TRP A 95 -4.92 14.40 4.84
C TRP A 95 -4.22 13.17 5.39
N LEU A 96 -3.91 12.25 4.48
CA LEU A 96 -2.92 11.23 4.74
C LEU A 96 -1.53 11.87 4.76
N ASN A 97 -0.70 11.45 5.69
CA ASN A 97 0.73 11.73 5.66
C ASN A 97 1.50 10.60 4.93
N THR A 98 2.82 10.77 4.84
CA THR A 98 3.76 9.81 4.26
C THR A 98 3.62 8.40 4.85
N ASP A 99 3.54 8.29 6.18
CA ASP A 99 3.46 7.01 6.88
C ASP A 99 2.14 6.29 6.63
N ASP A 100 1.03 7.03 6.62
CA ASP A 100 -0.30 6.47 6.38
C ASP A 100 -0.37 5.79 5.00
N ILE A 101 0.23 6.42 3.98
CA ILE A 101 0.31 5.88 2.62
C ILE A 101 1.27 4.68 2.58
N ASN A 102 2.46 4.83 3.16
CA ASN A 102 3.47 3.76 3.22
C ASN A 102 2.90 2.49 3.86
N PHE A 103 2.25 2.61 5.03
CA PHE A 103 1.73 1.46 5.75
C PHE A 103 0.67 0.71 4.94
N VAL A 104 -0.21 1.40 4.21
CA VAL A 104 -1.17 0.72 3.32
C VAL A 104 -0.43 -0.01 2.20
N MET A 105 0.48 0.69 1.51
CA MET A 105 1.13 0.17 0.31
C MET A 105 2.07 -1.02 0.59
N ILE A 106 2.72 -1.05 1.74
CA ILE A 106 3.55 -2.19 2.19
C ILE A 106 2.71 -3.48 2.30
N GLN A 107 1.44 -3.40 2.74
CA GLN A 107 0.59 -4.58 2.82
C GLN A 107 0.28 -5.16 1.44
N TYR A 108 0.07 -4.28 0.46
CA TYR A 108 -0.15 -4.70 -0.92
C TYR A 108 1.14 -5.25 -1.55
N GLN A 109 2.31 -4.72 -1.21
CA GLN A 109 3.60 -5.32 -1.57
C GLN A 109 3.76 -6.74 -0.98
N HIS A 110 3.31 -6.98 0.25
CA HIS A 110 3.34 -8.32 0.83
C HIS A 110 2.37 -9.29 0.14
N LEU A 111 1.21 -8.81 -0.33
CA LEU A 111 0.25 -9.60 -1.09
C LEU A 111 0.77 -9.93 -2.51
N TYR A 112 1.28 -8.93 -3.23
CA TYR A 112 1.72 -9.05 -4.61
C TYR A 112 3.24 -9.17 -4.68
N LYS A 113 3.75 -10.40 -4.71
CA LYS A 113 5.20 -10.68 -4.63
C LYS A 113 6.03 -10.11 -5.79
N ASP A 114 5.42 -9.89 -6.93
CA ASP A 114 6.01 -9.27 -8.12
C ASP A 114 5.91 -7.74 -8.15
N TYR A 115 5.28 -7.14 -7.13
CA TYR A 115 5.18 -5.70 -6.94
C TYR A 115 6.23 -5.18 -5.95
N GLN A 116 6.72 -3.97 -6.21
CA GLN A 116 7.55 -3.18 -5.30
C GLN A 116 6.98 -1.77 -5.16
N PHE A 117 6.68 -1.36 -3.93
CA PHE A 117 6.41 0.04 -3.63
C PHE A 117 7.74 0.77 -3.42
N LEU A 118 8.00 1.77 -4.25
CA LEU A 118 9.25 2.54 -4.23
C LEU A 118 9.22 3.66 -3.17
N GLY A 119 8.07 3.86 -2.52
CA GLY A 119 7.90 4.78 -1.40
C GLY A 119 6.99 5.95 -1.71
N VAL A 120 7.01 6.90 -0.78
CA VAL A 120 6.31 8.17 -0.84
C VAL A 120 7.37 9.27 -0.79
N HIS A 121 7.49 10.07 -1.84
CA HIS A 121 8.61 11.02 -1.99
C HIS A 121 8.14 12.41 -2.44
N PRO A 122 8.94 13.46 -2.23
CA PRO A 122 8.70 14.77 -2.84
C PRO A 122 8.92 14.76 -4.36
N ILE A 123 8.53 15.81 -5.07
CA ILE A 123 8.58 15.86 -6.55
C ILE A 123 10.00 15.80 -7.11
N ASP A 124 10.98 16.23 -6.32
CA ASP A 124 12.40 16.21 -6.63
C ASP A 124 13.10 14.89 -6.23
N PHE A 125 12.34 13.80 -6.05
CA PHE A 125 12.81 12.46 -5.70
C PHE A 125 14.00 11.94 -6.53
N ALA A 126 14.13 12.37 -7.79
CA ALA A 126 15.20 11.94 -8.69
C ALA A 126 16.44 12.87 -8.67
N LYS A 127 16.42 13.96 -7.90
CA LYS A 127 17.56 14.87 -7.76
C LYS A 127 18.50 14.41 -6.64
N ARG A 128 19.76 14.81 -6.77
CA ARG A 128 20.77 14.65 -5.73
C ARG A 128 20.98 15.97 -5.00
N TYR A 129 20.98 15.94 -3.68
CA TYR A 129 21.30 17.07 -2.82
C TYR A 129 22.50 16.70 -1.94
N ASN A 130 23.57 17.51 -1.98
CA ASN A 130 24.84 17.23 -1.30
C ASN A 130 25.39 15.81 -1.56
N GLY A 131 25.25 15.31 -2.79
CA GLY A 131 25.69 13.98 -3.21
C GLY A 131 24.70 12.84 -2.93
N TYR A 132 23.69 13.06 -2.10
CA TYR A 132 22.69 12.05 -1.71
C TYR A 132 21.44 12.13 -2.58
N CYS A 133 20.88 10.98 -2.95
CA CYS A 133 19.63 10.92 -3.70
C CYS A 133 18.43 11.15 -2.79
N ILE A 134 17.59 12.15 -3.09
CA ILE A 134 16.44 12.54 -2.25
C ILE A 134 15.44 11.37 -2.11
N GLY A 135 15.07 10.73 -3.21
CA GLY A 135 14.08 9.65 -3.24
C GLY A 135 14.64 8.27 -2.97
N ASN A 136 15.70 8.13 -2.16
CA ASN A 136 16.28 6.84 -1.76
C ASN A 136 16.58 5.91 -2.97
N ASN A 137 17.65 6.24 -3.72
CA ASN A 137 18.16 5.53 -4.90
C ASN A 137 17.30 5.64 -6.19
N LEU A 138 16.20 6.42 -6.19
CA LEU A 138 15.41 6.64 -7.42
C LEU A 138 16.19 7.37 -8.52
N CYS A 139 17.19 8.16 -8.16
CA CYS A 139 18.15 8.77 -9.08
C CYS A 139 18.82 7.69 -9.97
N ASP A 140 19.14 6.54 -9.37
CA ASP A 140 19.85 5.43 -10.01
C ASP A 140 18.89 4.31 -10.46
N PHE A 141 17.57 4.59 -10.50
CA PHE A 141 16.56 3.60 -10.86
C PHE A 141 16.81 2.97 -12.23
N ASN A 142 16.74 1.63 -12.26
CA ASN A 142 16.94 0.80 -13.44
C ASN A 142 15.97 -0.39 -13.46
N ILE A 143 15.20 -0.54 -14.54
CA ILE A 143 14.24 -1.63 -14.70
C ILE A 143 14.91 -3.01 -14.78
N THR A 144 16.16 -3.09 -15.25
CA THR A 144 16.89 -4.37 -15.34
C THR A 144 17.10 -4.97 -13.96
N SER A 145 17.44 -4.15 -12.96
CA SER A 145 17.57 -4.58 -11.56
C SER A 145 16.23 -5.02 -10.97
N GLN A 146 15.13 -4.37 -11.36
CA GLN A 146 13.77 -4.77 -10.96
C GLN A 146 13.41 -6.14 -11.56
N LEU A 147 13.66 -6.35 -12.85
CA LEU A 147 13.41 -7.62 -13.52
C LEU A 147 14.26 -8.76 -12.96
N ALA A 148 15.54 -8.50 -12.65
CA ALA A 148 16.44 -9.47 -12.03
C ALA A 148 15.95 -9.92 -10.64
N SER A 149 15.35 -9.01 -9.87
CA SER A 149 14.72 -9.31 -8.58
C SER A 149 13.29 -9.84 -8.68
N LYS A 150 12.84 -10.20 -9.90
CA LYS A 150 11.47 -10.68 -10.21
C LYS A 150 10.37 -9.69 -9.81
N LYS A 151 10.71 -8.40 -9.76
CA LYS A 151 9.79 -7.28 -9.57
C LYS A 151 9.41 -6.72 -10.94
N TYR A 152 8.24 -7.13 -11.41
CA TYR A 152 7.71 -6.71 -12.71
C TYR A 152 6.84 -5.47 -12.61
N ARG A 153 6.40 -5.12 -11.40
CA ARG A 153 5.47 -4.02 -11.16
C ARG A 153 6.02 -3.14 -10.05
N PHE A 154 5.88 -1.83 -10.20
CA PHE A 154 6.26 -0.92 -9.14
C PHE A 154 5.35 0.29 -9.09
N GLY A 155 5.29 0.90 -7.92
CA GLY A 155 4.48 2.09 -7.72
C GLY A 155 5.16 3.08 -6.81
N LEU A 156 4.79 4.34 -6.99
CA LEU A 156 5.27 5.47 -6.23
C LEU A 156 4.09 6.41 -5.92
N VAL A 157 4.15 7.06 -4.77
CA VAL A 157 3.29 8.22 -4.49
C VAL A 157 4.21 9.43 -4.32
N LEU A 158 3.83 10.54 -4.93
CA LEU A 158 4.64 11.75 -4.94
C LEU A 158 3.86 12.90 -4.31
N ASN A 159 4.52 13.69 -3.48
CA ASN A 159 4.05 15.04 -3.20
C ASN A 159 4.48 15.95 -4.36
N LEU A 160 3.62 16.87 -4.79
CA LEU A 160 4.01 17.86 -5.81
C LEU A 160 4.99 18.93 -5.29
N ASP A 161 5.12 19.04 -3.97
CA ASP A 161 6.10 19.89 -3.32
C ASP A 161 7.47 19.20 -3.22
N LYS A 162 8.52 20.01 -3.11
CA LYS A 162 9.91 19.57 -2.91
C LYS A 162 10.16 19.12 -1.47
N HIS A 163 11.33 18.52 -1.26
CA HIS A 163 11.73 17.96 0.04
C HIS A 163 11.79 18.97 1.20
N ASP A 164 11.87 20.27 0.91
CA ASP A 164 11.97 21.39 1.85
C ASP A 164 10.67 22.21 1.98
N GLU A 165 9.58 21.73 1.38
CA GLU A 165 8.27 22.39 1.30
C GLU A 165 7.19 21.63 2.13
N PRO A 166 6.09 22.29 2.55
CA PRO A 166 5.13 21.74 3.52
C PRO A 166 4.22 20.63 2.98
N GLY A 167 4.15 20.43 1.66
CA GLY A 167 3.30 19.45 1.01
C GLY A 167 1.94 20.03 0.55
N SER A 168 1.58 19.78 -0.71
CA SER A 168 0.42 20.43 -1.35
C SER A 168 -0.53 19.49 -2.07
N HIS A 169 -0.04 18.35 -2.58
CA HIS A 169 -0.89 17.43 -3.34
C HIS A 169 -0.22 16.08 -3.54
N TRP A 170 -0.98 15.00 -3.37
CA TRP A 170 -0.48 13.64 -3.62
C TRP A 170 -0.91 13.16 -5.00
N VAL A 171 0.06 12.63 -5.75
CA VAL A 171 -0.14 12.01 -7.07
C VAL A 171 0.49 10.62 -7.11
N ALA A 172 0.02 9.74 -7.98
CA ALA A 172 0.50 8.37 -8.06
C ALA A 172 1.18 8.07 -9.40
N LEU A 173 2.25 7.28 -9.34
CA LEU A 173 2.89 6.66 -10.49
C LEU A 173 2.82 5.14 -10.33
N TYR A 174 2.46 4.44 -11.40
CA TYR A 174 2.48 2.97 -11.44
C TYR A 174 3.12 2.51 -12.73
N CYS A 175 3.91 1.44 -12.66
CA CYS A 175 4.48 0.79 -13.82
C CYS A 175 4.30 -0.72 -13.73
N ASN A 176 4.01 -1.33 -14.87
CA ASN A 176 4.01 -2.78 -15.03
C ASN A 176 4.77 -3.15 -16.31
N LEU A 177 5.89 -3.83 -16.09
CA LEU A 177 6.83 -4.31 -17.09
C LEU A 177 6.46 -5.70 -17.63
N ASN A 178 5.34 -6.30 -17.23
CA ASN A 178 4.94 -7.63 -17.73
C ASN A 178 4.11 -7.51 -19.03
N PRO A 179 4.65 -7.89 -20.20
CA PRO A 179 4.00 -7.71 -21.50
C PRO A 179 2.76 -8.60 -21.75
N ARG A 180 2.45 -9.50 -20.81
CA ARG A 180 1.25 -10.35 -20.80
C ARG A 180 0.07 -9.71 -20.05
N LYS A 181 0.29 -8.58 -19.37
CA LYS A 181 -0.72 -7.88 -18.57
C LYS A 181 -1.39 -6.79 -19.40
N LYS A 182 -2.67 -6.51 -19.10
CA LYS A 182 -3.47 -5.52 -19.83
C LYS A 182 -2.89 -4.12 -19.64
N ASN A 183 -2.46 -3.83 -18.41
CA ASN A 183 -1.82 -2.58 -18.06
C ASN A 183 -0.29 -2.66 -18.22
N PHE A 184 0.23 -3.20 -19.32
CA PHE A 184 1.66 -3.14 -19.65
C PHE A 184 2.04 -1.71 -20.06
N GLY A 185 2.66 -0.98 -19.13
CA GLY A 185 2.92 0.45 -19.30
C GLY A 185 3.35 1.15 -18.03
N VAL A 186 3.59 2.46 -18.16
CA VAL A 186 3.82 3.41 -17.08
C VAL A 186 2.71 4.47 -17.08
N TYR A 187 2.15 4.72 -15.90
CA TYR A 187 0.92 5.46 -15.72
C TYR A 187 1.05 6.46 -14.59
N TYR A 188 0.74 7.72 -14.89
CA TYR A 188 0.60 8.77 -13.90
C TYR A 188 -0.87 9.01 -13.61
N TYR A 189 -1.20 9.25 -12.34
CA TYR A 189 -2.55 9.56 -11.91
C TYR A 189 -2.54 10.76 -10.97
N ASP A 190 -3.27 11.79 -11.36
CA ASP A 190 -3.60 12.95 -10.54
C ASP A 190 -5.13 13.03 -10.42
N SER A 191 -5.65 13.00 -9.19
CA SER A 191 -7.09 13.07 -8.93
C SER A 191 -7.75 14.37 -9.41
N VAL A 192 -7.00 15.46 -9.58
CA VAL A 192 -7.47 16.72 -10.19
C VAL A 192 -7.18 16.81 -11.69
N ALA A 193 -6.59 15.76 -12.28
CA ALA A 193 -6.30 15.61 -13.71
C ALA A 193 -5.34 16.65 -14.31
N MET A 194 -4.34 17.08 -13.54
CA MET A 194 -3.22 17.83 -14.09
C MET A 194 -2.25 16.90 -14.83
N GLU A 195 -1.55 17.43 -15.83
CA GLU A 195 -0.49 16.72 -16.52
C GLU A 195 0.74 16.55 -15.60
N PRO A 196 1.50 15.44 -15.68
CA PRO A 196 2.73 15.28 -14.90
C PRO A 196 3.74 16.41 -15.16
N GLY A 197 4.36 16.90 -14.08
CA GLY A 197 5.47 17.85 -14.13
C GLY A 197 6.75 17.27 -14.78
N VAL A 198 7.75 18.13 -14.98
CA VAL A 198 8.97 17.77 -15.72
C VAL A 198 9.77 16.64 -15.08
N GLU A 199 9.84 16.58 -13.74
CA GLU A 199 10.50 15.51 -13.00
C GLU A 199 9.86 14.15 -13.26
N VAL A 200 8.52 14.08 -13.21
CA VAL A 200 7.76 12.85 -13.42
C VAL A 200 7.81 12.42 -14.88
N LYS A 201 7.64 13.37 -15.82
CA LYS A 201 7.77 13.12 -17.27
C LYS A 201 9.15 12.53 -17.59
N SER A 202 10.22 13.14 -17.09
CA SER A 202 11.59 12.66 -17.28
C SER A 202 11.79 11.24 -16.75
N PHE A 203 11.24 10.93 -15.56
CA PHE A 203 11.30 9.58 -15.01
C PHE A 203 10.52 8.55 -15.84
N MET A 204 9.33 8.91 -16.33
CA MET A 204 8.54 8.06 -17.23
C MET A 204 9.27 7.82 -18.57
N ASP A 205 9.93 8.85 -19.11
CA ASP A 205 10.74 8.75 -20.33
C ASP A 205 11.95 7.84 -20.14
N LYS A 206 12.65 7.96 -19.00
CA LYS A 206 13.74 7.04 -18.60
C LYS A 206 13.26 5.59 -18.57
N ILE A 207 12.09 5.31 -18.00
CA ILE A 207 11.50 3.96 -18.00
C ILE A 207 11.21 3.48 -19.43
N CYS A 208 10.58 4.31 -20.26
CA CYS A 208 10.25 3.96 -21.65
C CYS A 208 11.51 3.66 -22.48
N ALA A 209 12.58 4.45 -22.29
CA ALA A 209 13.86 4.23 -22.95
C ALA A 209 14.47 2.88 -22.54
N GLN A 210 14.48 2.55 -21.24
CA GLN A 210 14.99 1.26 -20.78
C GLN A 210 14.13 0.09 -21.27
N VAL A 211 12.80 0.24 -21.37
CA VAL A 211 11.93 -0.80 -21.94
C VAL A 211 12.30 -1.11 -23.39
N LYS A 212 12.63 -0.09 -24.20
CA LYS A 212 13.10 -0.27 -25.58
C LYS A 212 14.44 -0.98 -25.68
N GLN A 213 15.29 -0.88 -24.65
CA GLN A 213 16.58 -1.57 -24.58
C GLN A 213 16.44 -3.03 -24.15
N VAL A 214 15.51 -3.33 -23.24
CA VAL A 214 15.36 -4.66 -22.62
C VAL A 214 14.44 -5.58 -23.42
N TYR A 215 13.39 -5.05 -24.05
CA TYR A 215 12.41 -5.86 -24.76
C TYR A 215 12.60 -5.79 -26.27
N HIS A 216 12.27 -6.88 -26.96
CA HIS A 216 12.20 -6.90 -28.42
C HIS A 216 11.30 -5.75 -28.94
N PRO A 217 11.64 -5.08 -30.06
CA PRO A 217 10.91 -3.90 -30.54
C PRO A 217 9.38 -4.08 -30.65
N LYS A 218 8.91 -5.23 -31.16
CA LYS A 218 7.47 -5.57 -31.22
C LYS A 218 6.76 -5.64 -29.85
N VAL A 219 7.50 -5.96 -28.79
CA VAL A 219 6.96 -5.97 -27.42
C VAL A 219 7.02 -4.56 -26.86
N ALA A 220 8.17 -3.88 -26.98
CA ALA A 220 8.37 -2.53 -26.48
C ALA A 220 7.37 -1.53 -27.08
N SER A 221 6.98 -1.66 -28.35
CA SER A 221 6.01 -0.78 -29.01
C SER A 221 4.60 -0.83 -28.40
N ARG A 222 4.25 -1.88 -27.64
CA ARG A 222 2.97 -2.01 -26.92
C ARG A 222 3.01 -1.40 -25.51
N PHE A 223 4.18 -0.98 -25.02
CA PHE A 223 4.32 -0.41 -23.69
C PHE A 223 3.65 0.95 -23.64
N SER A 224 2.59 1.06 -22.83
CA SER A 224 1.81 2.30 -22.75
C SER A 224 2.49 3.34 -21.88
N ARG A 225 2.32 4.62 -22.24
CA ARG A 225 2.66 5.77 -21.40
C ARG A 225 1.44 6.69 -21.35
N LYS A 226 0.77 6.77 -20.20
CA LYS A 226 -0.48 7.56 -20.09
C LYS A 226 -0.54 8.34 -18.77
N TYR A 227 -1.38 9.38 -18.79
CA TYR A 227 -1.88 10.07 -17.60
C TYR A 227 -3.39 10.26 -17.74
N ASN A 228 -4.08 10.50 -16.63
CA ASN A 228 -5.54 10.67 -16.65
C ASN A 228 -5.91 12.10 -17.00
N THR A 229 -7.00 12.27 -17.75
CA THR A 229 -7.54 13.58 -18.15
C THR A 229 -8.90 13.88 -17.52
N ILE A 230 -9.47 12.92 -16.78
CA ILE A 230 -10.76 13.07 -16.10
C ILE A 230 -10.50 13.44 -14.63
N GLN A 231 -10.93 14.63 -14.23
CA GLN A 231 -10.91 15.07 -12.84
C GLN A 231 -11.94 14.28 -12.01
N ARG A 232 -11.51 13.79 -10.85
CA ARG A 232 -12.34 13.01 -9.92
C ARG A 232 -12.39 13.59 -8.51
N GLN A 233 -11.42 14.41 -8.15
CA GLN A 233 -11.38 15.13 -6.89
C GLN A 233 -11.77 16.58 -7.11
N PHE A 234 -12.77 17.02 -6.34
CA PHE A 234 -13.23 18.40 -6.30
C PHE A 234 -13.11 19.01 -4.89
N LYS A 235 -12.76 18.19 -3.89
CA LYS A 235 -12.54 18.61 -2.50
C LYS A 235 -11.05 18.54 -2.15
N ASN A 236 -10.67 19.11 -1.01
CA ASN A 236 -9.26 19.37 -0.71
C ASN A 236 -8.51 18.19 -0.11
N THR A 237 -9.15 17.06 0.23
CA THR A 237 -8.61 16.15 1.26
C THR A 237 -8.28 14.73 0.83
N GLU A 238 -8.69 14.33 -0.36
CA GLU A 238 -8.73 12.91 -0.73
C GLU A 238 -7.61 12.47 -1.69
N CYS A 239 -6.69 13.36 -2.07
CA CYS A 239 -5.65 13.07 -3.08
C CYS A 239 -4.81 11.83 -2.72
N GLY A 240 -4.38 11.71 -1.47
CA GLY A 240 -3.69 10.51 -1.00
C GLY A 240 -4.56 9.24 -1.08
N MET A 241 -5.87 9.35 -0.79
CA MET A 241 -6.79 8.21 -0.91
C MET A 241 -7.00 7.80 -2.37
N PHE A 242 -7.10 8.77 -3.29
CA PHE A 242 -7.13 8.51 -4.73
C PHE A 242 -5.87 7.77 -5.19
N CYS A 243 -4.68 8.17 -4.71
CA CYS A 243 -3.44 7.46 -5.00
C CYS A 243 -3.49 5.99 -4.57
N LEU A 244 -3.98 5.71 -3.35
CA LEU A 244 -4.15 4.35 -2.84
C LEU A 244 -5.15 3.55 -3.70
N VAL A 245 -6.28 4.13 -4.06
CA VAL A 245 -7.28 3.46 -4.91
C VAL A 245 -6.70 3.15 -6.28
N PHE A 246 -6.06 4.12 -6.92
CA PHE A 246 -5.42 3.95 -8.23
C PHE A 246 -4.39 2.80 -8.21
N GLN A 247 -3.44 2.84 -7.28
CA GLN A 247 -2.40 1.81 -7.12
C GLN A 247 -3.03 0.42 -6.94
N THR A 248 -4.05 0.29 -6.09
CA THR A 248 -4.71 -1.00 -5.82
C THR A 248 -5.50 -1.53 -7.02
N GLN A 249 -6.11 -0.67 -7.84
CA GLN A 249 -6.75 -1.11 -9.08
C GLN A 249 -5.72 -1.56 -10.12
N CYS A 250 -4.62 -0.81 -10.28
CA CYS A 250 -3.51 -1.20 -11.14
C CYS A 250 -2.93 -2.58 -10.75
N MET A 251 -2.79 -2.84 -9.45
CA MET A 251 -2.32 -4.14 -8.96
C MET A 251 -3.27 -5.31 -9.26
N LYS A 252 -4.55 -5.04 -9.51
CA LYS A 252 -5.54 -6.02 -9.96
C LYS A 252 -5.52 -6.25 -11.48
N ASN A 253 -4.55 -5.67 -12.20
CA ASN A 253 -4.42 -5.78 -13.67
C ASN A 253 -5.66 -5.25 -14.42
N ILE A 254 -6.29 -4.20 -13.87
CA ILE A 254 -7.33 -3.44 -14.55
C ILE A 254 -6.64 -2.48 -15.52
N ASP A 255 -7.25 -2.27 -16.69
CA ASP A 255 -6.75 -1.33 -17.69
C ASP A 255 -6.77 0.12 -17.16
N PHE A 256 -5.79 0.94 -17.57
CA PHE A 256 -5.64 2.31 -17.08
C PHE A 256 -6.86 3.19 -17.42
N ASP A 257 -7.38 3.11 -18.63
CA ASP A 257 -8.49 3.96 -19.08
C ASP A 257 -9.76 3.54 -18.33
N GLU A 258 -9.95 2.23 -18.13
CA GLU A 258 -11.04 1.69 -17.31
C GLU A 258 -10.97 2.21 -15.87
N ILE A 259 -9.78 2.25 -15.25
CA ILE A 259 -9.60 2.81 -13.90
C ILE A 259 -10.04 4.28 -13.88
N CYS A 260 -9.58 5.08 -14.83
CA CYS A 260 -9.92 6.51 -14.90
C CYS A 260 -11.42 6.75 -15.10
N GLN A 261 -12.08 5.93 -15.92
CA GLN A 261 -13.51 6.02 -16.19
C GLN A 261 -14.37 5.57 -15.00
N ARG A 262 -13.93 4.55 -14.25
CA ARG A 262 -14.71 3.97 -13.13
C ARG A 262 -14.39 4.57 -11.77
N MET A 263 -13.29 5.34 -11.66
CA MET A 263 -12.90 6.00 -10.42
C MET A 263 -14.05 6.87 -9.88
N LYS A 264 -14.33 6.73 -8.58
CA LYS A 264 -15.41 7.44 -7.91
C LYS A 264 -14.97 8.84 -7.46
N TYR A 265 -15.94 9.67 -7.08
CA TYR A 265 -15.72 11.03 -6.61
C TYR A 265 -15.38 11.06 -5.10
N ASP A 266 -15.10 12.25 -4.59
CA ASP A 266 -14.57 12.51 -3.24
C ASP A 266 -15.28 11.76 -2.11
N ASP A 267 -16.61 11.78 -2.04
CA ASP A 267 -17.35 11.19 -0.91
C ASP A 267 -17.30 9.66 -0.91
N ASP A 268 -17.30 9.06 -2.09
CA ASP A 268 -17.14 7.62 -2.22
C ASP A 268 -15.70 7.19 -1.91
N VAL A 269 -14.71 7.97 -2.35
CA VAL A 269 -13.30 7.74 -1.99
C VAL A 269 -13.05 7.97 -0.50
N ASN A 270 -13.74 8.91 0.14
CA ASN A 270 -13.66 9.11 1.59
C ASN A 270 -14.21 7.89 2.37
N LYS A 271 -15.25 7.21 1.87
CA LYS A 271 -15.75 5.95 2.48
C LYS A 271 -14.71 4.83 2.42
N ILE A 272 -13.82 4.82 1.42
CA ILE A 272 -12.74 3.82 1.28
C ILE A 272 -11.74 3.90 2.45
N ARG A 273 -11.70 4.98 3.23
CA ARG A 273 -10.91 5.06 4.47
C ARG A 273 -11.25 3.92 5.44
N ASP A 274 -12.50 3.49 5.53
CA ASP A 274 -12.90 2.35 6.38
C ASP A 274 -12.57 0.98 5.76
N VAL A 275 -12.27 0.96 4.46
CA VAL A 275 -11.83 -0.24 3.75
C VAL A 275 -10.32 -0.42 3.88
N LEU A 276 -9.53 0.64 3.89
CA LEU A 276 -8.07 0.55 3.93
C LEU A 276 -7.47 0.58 5.34
N PHE A 277 -8.21 1.08 6.33
CA PHE A 277 -7.71 1.24 7.70
C PHE A 277 -8.56 0.50 8.74
N SER A 278 -7.92 0.12 9.85
CA SER A 278 -8.55 -0.46 11.04
C SER A 278 -8.77 0.60 12.14
N PRO A 279 -9.73 0.42 13.05
CA PRO A 279 -9.83 1.25 14.25
C PRO A 279 -8.57 1.15 15.12
N ARG A 280 -8.36 2.14 15.99
CA ARG A 280 -7.33 2.09 17.03
C ARG A 280 -7.72 1.13 18.16
#